data_AF-A0A392UME3-F1
#
_entry.id   AF-A0A392UME3-F1
#
_cell.length_a   1.000
_cell.length_b   1.000
_cell.length_c   1.000
_cell.angle_alpha   90.00
_cell.angle_beta   90.00
_cell.angle_gamma   90.00
#
_symmetry.space_group_name_H-M   'P 1'
#
loop_
_entity.id
_entity.type
_entity.pdbx_description
1 polymer ?
#
loop_
_entity_poly.entity_id
_entity_poly.type
_entity_poly.pdbx_seq_one_letter_code
_entity_poly.pdbx_strand_id
1 'polypeptide(L)' 'MKEVVCFNCKEAGHKSNVCKKPRVAGGKVFALDGGDVKADNLIR' A
#
# COMPACT_ATOMS: atom_id res chain seq x y z
N MET A 1 2.65 -13.77 -22.78
CA MET A 1 3.40 -12.56 -22.38
C MET A 1 2.68 -11.96 -21.18
N LYS A 2 3.35 -11.72 -20.05
CA LYS A 2 2.70 -11.08 -18.88
C LYS A 2 2.63 -9.59 -19.16
N GLU A 3 1.43 -9.10 -19.43
CA GLU A 3 1.17 -7.67 -19.59
C GLU A 3 1.46 -6.97 -18.27
N VAL A 4 2.25 -5.90 -18.33
CA VAL A 4 2.57 -5.10 -17.16
C VAL A 4 1.46 -4.09 -16.94
N VAL A 5 0.68 -4.31 -15.88
CA VAL A 5 -0.38 -3.39 -15.48
C VAL A 5 0.15 -2.45 -14.41
N CYS A 6 -0.12 -1.17 -14.59
CA CYS A 6 0.30 -0.13 -13.66
C CYS A 6 -0.57 -0.16 -12.41
N PHE A 7 0.01 -0.33 -11.22
CA PHE A 7 -0.74 -0.28 -9.97
C PHE A 7 -1.25 1.13 -9.63
N ASN A 8 -0.68 2.18 -10.24
CA ASN A 8 -1.11 3.55 -10.02
C ASN A 8 -2.42 3.87 -10.77
N CYS A 9 -2.44 3.67 -12.09
CA CYS A 9 -3.59 4.05 -12.93
C CYS A 9 -4.42 2.86 -13.45
N LYS A 10 -4.01 1.62 -13.17
CA LYS A 10 -4.65 0.37 -13.64
C LYS A 10 -4.64 0.19 -15.16
N GLU A 11 -3.72 0.88 -15.85
CA GLU A 11 -3.53 0.76 -17.30
C GLU A 11 -2.38 -0.19 -17.62
N ALA A 12 -2.52 -0.92 -18.72
CA ALA A 12 -1.48 -1.79 -19.26
C ALA A 12 -0.32 -1.02 -19.92
N GLY A 13 0.81 -1.70 -20.10
CA GLY A 13 1.96 -1.22 -20.87
C GLY A 13 3.03 -0.49 -20.07
N HIS A 14 2.81 -0.21 -18.77
CA HIS A 14 3.82 0.41 -17.93
C HIS A 14 3.72 0.03 -16.45
N LYS A 15 4.80 0.26 -15.69
CA LYS A 15 4.86 0.07 -14.22
C LYS A 15 4.54 1.39 -13.51
N SER A 16 4.11 1.31 -12.25
CA SER A 16 3.83 2.49 -11.42
C SER A 16 5.00 3.47 -11.29
N ASN A 17 6.24 2.97 -11.32
CA ASN A 17 7.45 3.81 -11.19
C ASN A 17 7.67 4.77 -12.38
N VAL A 18 7.11 4.45 -13.55
CA VAL A 18 7.23 5.27 -14.78
C VAL A 18 5.88 5.90 -15.17
N CYS A 19 4.87 5.77 -14.32
CA CYS A 19 3.55 6.34 -14.55
C CYS A 19 3.61 7.86 -14.44
N LYS A 20 3.17 8.56 -15.50
CA LYS A 20 3.10 10.04 -15.53
C LYS A 20 1.88 10.60 -14.81
N LYS A 21 0.88 9.77 -14.52
CA LYS A 21 -0.31 10.19 -13.76
C LYS A 21 0.07 10.44 -12.30
N PRO A 22 -0.57 11.42 -11.63
CA PRO A 22 -0.35 11.66 -10.22
C PRO A 22 -0.54 10.36 -9.44
N ARG A 23 0.27 10.17 -8.39
CA ARG A 23 0.14 8.99 -7.55
C ARG A 23 -1.21 9.06 -6.85
N VAL A 24 -2.04 8.03 -7.03
CA VAL A 24 -3.23 7.89 -6.18
C VAL A 24 -2.74 7.60 -4.76
N ALA A 25 -2.80 8.61 -3.89
CA ALA A 25 -2.47 8.53 -2.47
C ALA A 25 -3.45 7.64 -1.66
N GLY A 26 -4.20 6.77 -2.34
CA GLY A 26 -4.99 5.68 -1.76
C GLY A 26 -4.21 4.37 -1.65
N GLY A 27 -2.87 4.45 -1.64
CA GLY A 27 -2.06 3.38 -1.10
C GLY A 27 -2.54 3.16 0.32
N LYS A 28 -3.08 1.97 0.58
CA LYS A 28 -3.52 1.55 1.90
C LYS A 28 -2.30 1.64 2.81
N VAL A 29 -2.08 2.81 3.42
CA VAL A 29 -1.42 2.86 4.71
C VAL A 29 -2.36 2.01 5.55
N PHE A 30 -1.89 0.84 5.97
CA PHE A 30 -2.57 0.14 7.04
C PHE A 30 -2.64 1.20 8.12
N ALA A 31 -3.85 1.71 8.39
CA ALA A 31 -4.05 2.52 9.55
C ALA A 31 -3.45 1.69 10.68
N LEU A 32 -2.44 2.21 11.33
CA LEU A 32 -2.08 1.73 12.65
C LEU A 32 -3.25 2.22 13.50
N ASP A 33 -4.42 1.60 13.33
CA ASP A 33 -5.49 1.69 14.30
C ASP A 33 -4.80 1.25 15.58
N GLY A 34 -4.59 2.22 16.46
CA GLY A 34 -3.92 2.06 17.74
C GLY A 34 -4.79 1.19 18.64
N GLY A 35 -4.97 -0.06 18.25
CA GLY A 35 -5.46 -1.12 19.10
C GLY A 35 -4.48 -1.17 20.25
N ASP A 36 -4.97 -0.71 21.39
CA ASP A 36 -4.38 -0.84 22.70
C ASP A 36 -3.73 -2.21 22.83
N VAL A 37 -2.41 -2.25 22.67
CA VAL A 37 -1.61 -3.40 23.07
C VAL A 37 -1.73 -3.43 24.58
N LYS A 38 -2.72 -4.17 25.11
CA LYS A 38 -2.78 -4.52 26.51
C LYS A 38 -1.51 -5.30 26.80
N ALA A 39 -0.53 -4.59 27.37
CA ALA A 39 0.68 -5.20 27.90
C ALA A 39 0.34 -5.83 29.25
N ASP A 40 -0.59 -6.79 29.29
CA ASP A 40 -0.82 -7.63 30.46
C ASP A 40 0.03 -8.89 30.38
N ASN A 41 1.35 -8.74 30.48
CA ASN A 41 2.22 -9.83 30.93
C ASN A 41 3.61 -9.28 31.29
N LEU A 42 3.62 -8.35 32.25
CA LEU A 42 4.84 -8.11 33.03
C LEU A 42 5.09 -9.37 33.86
N ILE A 43 6.03 -10.19 33.41
CA ILE A 43 6.55 -11.32 34.19
C ILE A 43 7.04 -10.75 35.53
N ARG A 44 6.44 -11.27 36.61
CA ARG A 44 6.64 -10.85 38.01
C ARG A 44 8.10 -10.90 38.45
#